data_AF-A0AAW9ZS00-F1
#
_entry.id   AF-A0AAW9ZS00-F1
#
_cell.length_a   1.000
_cell.length_b   1.000
_cell.length_c   1.000
_cell.angle_alpha   90.00
_cell.angle_beta   90.00
_cell.angle_gamma   90.00
#
_symmetry.space_group_name_H-M   'P 1'
#
loop_
_entity.id
_entity.type
_entity.pdbx_description
1 polymer ?
#
loop_
_entity_poly.entity_id
_entity_poly.type
_entity_poly.pdbx_seq_one_letter_code
_entity_poly.pdbx_strand_id
1 'polypeptide(L)'
;MRHGAAMEPALMSLLERRKKHPSLLAFCGALLAAIAVGLSAYASHGVADAVLQSRLQLASLYAFGHGAVLAVLGTTETRALGRTGLYLLLIGTLLFAGSLVGGALLQWPTSLAPVGGVSLMLGWVVLAVGALRR
;
A
#
# COMPACT_ATOMS: atom_id res chain seq x y z
N MET A 1 29.91 37.13 -33.02
CA MET A 1 29.78 35.75 -32.48
C MET A 1 28.74 35.74 -31.37
N ARG A 2 27.46 35.49 -31.71
CA ARG A 2 26.39 35.19 -30.75
C ARG A 2 25.86 33.82 -31.14
N HIS A 3 26.38 32.76 -30.53
CA HIS A 3 25.77 31.44 -30.62
C HIS A 3 24.65 31.41 -29.59
N GLY A 4 23.42 31.55 -30.09
CA GLY A 4 22.21 31.38 -29.31
C GLY A 4 22.18 29.98 -28.74
N ALA A 5 22.31 29.87 -27.42
CA ALA A 5 21.84 28.73 -26.66
C ALA A 5 20.30 28.74 -26.70
N ALA A 6 19.72 28.35 -27.84
CA ALA A 6 18.33 27.93 -27.90
C ALA A 6 18.27 26.52 -27.30
N MET A 7 18.32 26.45 -25.97
CA MET A 7 18.13 25.22 -25.23
C MET A 7 16.72 24.70 -25.54
N GLU A 8 16.68 23.50 -26.10
CA GLU A 8 15.59 22.92 -26.88
C GLU A 8 14.24 22.91 -26.11
N PRO A 9 13.16 23.52 -26.61
CA PRO A 9 11.84 23.48 -25.97
C PRO A 9 11.30 22.05 -25.80
N ALA A 10 11.80 21.10 -26.60
CA ALA A 10 11.53 19.67 -26.43
C ALA A 10 12.14 19.10 -25.15
N LEU A 11 13.36 19.52 -24.77
CA LEU A 11 14.00 19.12 -23.52
C LEU A 11 13.27 19.70 -22.30
N MET A 12 12.84 20.96 -22.36
CA MET A 12 12.01 21.57 -21.31
C MET A 12 10.65 20.87 -21.17
N SER A 13 10.01 20.51 -22.29
CA SER A 13 8.79 19.70 -22.32
C SER A 13 8.99 18.32 -21.68
N LEU A 14 10.10 17.63 -21.97
CA LEU A 14 10.42 16.33 -21.35
C LEU A 14 10.66 16.43 -19.85
N LEU A 15 11.22 17.55 -19.37
CA LEU A 15 11.41 17.84 -17.95
C LEU A 15 10.09 18.24 -17.25
N GLU A 16 9.20 18.96 -17.93
CA GLU A 16 7.86 19.29 -17.40
C GLU A 16 6.90 18.08 -17.37
N ARG A 17 7.08 17.11 -18.29
CA ARG A 17 6.18 15.94 -18.50
C ARG A 17 6.20 14.90 -17.37
N ARG A 18 7.04 15.06 -16.35
CA ARG A 18 7.11 14.14 -15.20
C ARG A 18 6.75 14.82 -13.87
N LYS A 19 5.82 15.76 -13.87
CA LYS A 19 5.06 16.11 -12.66
C LYS A 19 4.27 14.87 -12.21
N LYS A 20 4.86 14.06 -11.33
CA LYS A 20 4.15 12.97 -10.65
C LYS A 20 3.04 13.62 -9.83
N HIS A 21 1.79 13.37 -10.21
CA HIS A 21 0.65 13.84 -9.43
C HIS A 21 0.70 13.22 -8.04
N PRO A 22 0.35 13.98 -6.98
CA PRO A 22 0.25 13.42 -5.65
C PRO A 22 -0.78 12.28 -5.66
N SER A 23 -0.36 11.11 -5.17
CA SER A 23 -1.24 9.94 -5.08
C SER A 23 -1.44 9.58 -3.62
N LEU A 24 -2.70 9.69 -3.16
CA LEU A 24 -3.10 9.28 -1.82
C LEU A 24 -2.84 7.79 -1.59
N LEU A 25 -3.10 6.94 -2.60
CA LEU A 25 -2.84 5.50 -2.51
C LEU A 25 -1.35 5.23 -2.30
N ALA A 26 -0.48 5.93 -3.02
CA ALA A 26 0.96 5.75 -2.87
C ALA A 26 1.47 6.23 -1.50
N PHE A 27 0.94 7.37 -1.02
CA PHE A 27 1.22 7.88 0.32
C PHE A 27 0.79 6.89 1.40
N CYS A 28 -0.48 6.44 1.38
CA CYS A 28 -0.99 5.47 2.32
C CYS A 28 -0.20 4.15 2.27
N GLY A 29 0.17 3.71 1.07
CA GLY A 29 0.99 2.51 0.89
C GLY A 29 2.36 2.61 1.54
N ALA A 30 3.08 3.71 1.30
CA ALA A 30 4.39 3.95 1.91
C ALA A 30 4.29 4.07 3.44
N LEU A 31 3.25 4.74 3.94
CA LEU A 31 2.99 4.87 5.37
C LEU A 31 2.69 3.50 6.02
N LEU A 32 1.85 2.67 5.38
CA LEU A 32 1.58 1.30 5.84
C LEU A 32 2.85 0.45 5.88
N ALA A 33 3.70 0.55 4.86
CA ALA A 33 4.97 -0.17 4.84
C ALA A 33 5.91 0.28 5.98
N ALA A 34 6.00 1.59 6.24
CA ALA A 34 6.80 2.12 7.35
C ALA A 34 6.26 1.66 8.72
N ILE A 35 4.95 1.73 8.93
CA ILE A 35 4.29 1.25 10.14
C ILE A 35 4.52 -0.25 10.32
N ALA A 36 4.43 -1.04 9.25
CA ALA A 36 4.65 -2.48 9.29
C ALA A 36 6.08 -2.84 9.72
N VAL A 37 7.09 -2.11 9.27
CA VAL A 37 8.48 -2.30 9.72
C VAL A 37 8.61 -2.02 11.21
N GLY A 38 8.06 -0.90 11.70
CA GLY A 38 8.06 -0.57 13.13
C GLY A 38 7.31 -1.59 13.98
N LEU A 39 6.14 -2.03 13.51
CA LEU A 39 5.31 -3.04 14.17
C LEU A 39 6.01 -4.40 14.23
N SER A 40 6.68 -4.81 13.15
CA SER A 40 7.47 -6.04 13.11
C SER A 40 8.62 -6.01 14.12
N ALA A 41 9.31 -4.86 14.25
CA ALA A 41 10.38 -4.70 15.24
C ALA A 41 9.83 -4.76 16.68
N TYR A 42 8.72 -4.07 16.93
CA TYR A 42 8.04 -4.12 18.22
C TYR A 42 7.56 -5.54 18.56
N ALA A 43 6.99 -6.28 17.60
CA ALA A 43 6.58 -7.66 17.81
C ALA A 43 7.75 -8.58 18.16
N SER A 44 8.91 -8.40 17.51
CA SER A 44 10.09 -9.24 17.76
C SER A 44 10.79 -8.98 19.09
N HIS A 45 10.76 -7.73 19.59
CA HIS A 45 11.56 -7.34 20.76
C HIS A 45 10.73 -6.89 21.97
N GLY A 46 9.51 -6.39 21.74
CA GLY A 46 8.64 -5.80 22.75
C GLY A 46 7.49 -6.67 23.20
N VAL A 47 7.31 -7.86 22.61
CA VAL A 47 6.21 -8.78 22.93
C VAL A 47 6.75 -10.16 23.28
N ALA A 48 6.50 -10.60 24.53
CA ALA A 48 6.94 -11.91 25.03
C ALA A 48 5.93 -13.04 24.77
N ASP A 49 4.64 -12.70 24.71
CA ASP A 49 3.59 -13.68 24.40
C ASP A 49 3.67 -14.11 22.94
N ALA A 50 3.89 -15.40 22.70
CA ALA A 50 4.10 -15.94 21.35
C ALA A 50 2.86 -15.80 20.44
N VAL A 51 1.65 -15.84 21.00
CA VAL A 51 0.41 -15.70 20.24
C VAL A 51 0.22 -14.25 19.81
N LEU A 52 0.46 -13.30 20.71
CA LEU A 52 0.41 -11.87 20.38
C LEU A 52 1.51 -11.49 19.38
N GLN A 53 2.73 -11.98 19.60
CA GLN A 53 3.84 -11.79 18.67
C GLN A 53 3.47 -12.29 17.27
N SER A 54 2.95 -13.51 17.15
CA SER A 54 2.53 -14.09 15.87
C SER A 54 1.45 -13.26 15.17
N ARG A 55 0.44 -12.77 15.90
CA ARG A 55 -0.61 -11.90 15.36
C ARG A 55 -0.05 -10.58 14.81
N LEU A 56 0.86 -9.94 15.54
CA LEU A 56 1.47 -8.68 15.13
C LEU A 56 2.44 -8.86 13.95
N GLN A 57 3.17 -9.98 13.90
CA GLN A 57 4.00 -10.33 12.74
C GLN A 57 3.14 -10.54 11.50
N LEU A 58 2.01 -11.24 11.63
CA LEU A 58 1.08 -11.44 10.51
C LEU A 58 0.46 -10.11 10.04
N ALA A 59 0.05 -9.25 10.97
CA ALA A 59 -0.42 -7.90 10.64
C ALA A 59 0.65 -7.08 9.90
N SER A 60 1.90 -7.15 10.36
CA SER A 60 3.04 -6.47 9.74
C SER A 60 3.29 -6.97 8.32
N LEU A 61 3.31 -8.29 8.11
CA LEU A 61 3.51 -8.89 6.80
C LEU A 61 2.46 -8.41 5.79
N TYR A 62 1.18 -8.47 6.17
CA TYR A 62 0.08 -8.06 5.30
C TYR A 62 0.09 -6.55 5.03
N ALA A 63 0.35 -5.73 6.06
CA ALA A 63 0.47 -4.29 5.91
C ALA A 63 1.65 -3.89 5.01
N PHE A 64 2.80 -4.56 5.15
CA PHE A 64 3.97 -4.31 4.31
C PHE A 64 3.73 -4.73 2.85
N GLY A 65 3.27 -5.96 2.63
CA GLY A 65 3.09 -6.50 1.28
C GLY A 65 2.10 -5.68 0.45
N HIS A 66 0.94 -5.36 1.01
CA HIS A 66 -0.05 -4.53 0.32
C HIS A 66 0.33 -3.05 0.31
N GLY A 67 0.98 -2.55 1.37
CA GLY A 67 1.52 -1.19 1.41
C GLY A 67 2.54 -0.93 0.30
N ALA A 68 3.47 -1.87 0.07
CA ALA A 68 4.45 -1.77 -1.02
C ALA A 68 3.78 -1.74 -2.40
N VAL A 69 2.77 -2.58 -2.64
CA VAL A 69 1.98 -2.58 -3.88
C VAL A 69 1.28 -1.23 -4.09
N LEU A 70 0.65 -0.70 -3.04
CA LEU A 70 0.01 0.62 -3.07
C LEU A 70 1.00 1.74 -3.36
N ALA A 71 2.19 1.71 -2.74
CA ALA A 71 3.26 2.69 -2.96
C ALA A 71 3.73 2.72 -4.42
N VAL A 72 3.90 1.54 -5.03
CA VAL A 72 4.40 1.39 -6.40
C VAL A 72 3.30 1.69 -7.44
N LEU A 73 2.14 1.02 -7.31
CA LEU A 73 1.08 1.10 -8.31
C LEU A 73 0.19 2.34 -8.15
N GLY A 74 0.11 2.92 -6.96
CA GLY A 74 -0.75 4.07 -6.68
C GLY A 74 -0.41 5.31 -7.51
N THR A 75 0.83 5.45 -7.99
CA THR A 75 1.26 6.57 -8.85
C THR A 75 1.11 6.30 -10.34
N THR A 76 0.97 5.03 -10.75
CA THR A 76 1.06 4.61 -12.15
C THR A 76 -0.26 4.08 -12.69
N GLU A 77 -1.13 3.53 -11.84
CA GLU A 77 -2.41 2.97 -12.26
C GLU A 77 -3.47 4.07 -12.45
N THR A 78 -3.84 4.31 -13.69
CA THR A 78 -4.82 5.34 -14.07
C THR A 78 -6.20 4.75 -14.39
N ARG A 79 -6.30 3.45 -14.64
CA ARG A 79 -7.55 2.80 -15.07
C ARG A 79 -8.47 2.59 -13.88
N ALA A 80 -9.77 2.82 -14.09
CA ALA A 80 -10.77 2.72 -13.04
C ALA A 80 -10.74 1.34 -12.35
N LEU A 81 -10.69 0.25 -13.14
CA LEU A 81 -10.65 -1.12 -12.61
C LEU A 81 -9.40 -1.38 -11.73
N GLY A 82 -8.22 -0.96 -12.19
CA GLY A 82 -6.99 -1.09 -11.40
C GLY A 82 -7.05 -0.28 -10.11
N ARG A 83 -7.56 0.95 -10.16
CA ARG A 83 -7.79 1.80 -8.97
C ARG A 83 -8.76 1.17 -7.98
N THR A 84 -9.85 0.55 -8.45
CA THR A 84 -10.76 -0.22 -7.59
C THR A 84 -10.03 -1.34 -6.86
N GLY A 85 -9.18 -2.09 -7.56
CA GLY A 85 -8.33 -3.12 -6.94
C GLY A 85 -7.42 -2.56 -5.85
N LEU A 86 -6.76 -1.42 -6.11
CA LEU A 86 -5.91 -0.76 -5.12
C LEU A 86 -6.71 -0.26 -3.89
N TYR A 87 -7.89 0.32 -4.06
CA TYR A 87 -8.72 0.71 -2.91
C TYR A 87 -9.20 -0.50 -2.09
N LEU A 88 -9.54 -1.61 -2.74
CA LEU A 88 -9.86 -2.86 -2.05
C LEU A 88 -8.68 -3.38 -1.24
N LEU A 89 -7.46 -3.29 -1.79
CA LEU A 89 -6.24 -3.63 -1.04
C LEU A 89 -6.03 -2.71 0.16
N LEU A 90 -6.21 -1.39 0.00
CA LEU A 90 -6.05 -0.43 1.10
C LEU A 90 -7.05 -0.69 2.22
N ILE A 91 -8.34 -0.76 1.90
CA ILE A 91 -9.41 -1.00 2.89
C ILE A 91 -9.23 -2.38 3.53
N GLY A 92 -8.97 -3.40 2.73
CA GLY A 92 -8.74 -4.76 3.20
C GLY A 92 -7.55 -4.84 4.17
N THR A 93 -6.46 -4.13 3.88
CA THR A 93 -5.28 -4.07 4.75
C THR A 93 -5.61 -3.41 6.08
N LEU A 94 -6.29 -2.25 6.06
CA LEU A 94 -6.67 -1.54 7.28
C LEU A 94 -7.59 -2.38 8.17
N LEU A 95 -8.60 -3.03 7.58
CA LEU A 95 -9.51 -3.90 8.33
C LEU A 95 -8.81 -5.15 8.87
N PHE A 96 -8.03 -5.84 8.04
CA PHE A 96 -7.36 -7.09 8.44
C PHE A 96 -6.23 -6.85 9.43
N ALA A 97 -5.21 -6.07 9.03
CA ALA A 97 -4.04 -5.82 9.88
C ALA A 97 -4.42 -4.98 11.11
N GLY A 98 -5.31 -4.00 10.95
CA GLY A 98 -5.82 -3.20 12.06
C GLY A 98 -6.57 -4.03 13.10
N SER A 99 -7.38 -5.01 12.67
CA SER A 99 -8.04 -5.93 13.60
C SER A 99 -7.04 -6.78 14.39
N LEU A 100 -5.99 -7.29 13.73
CA LEU A 100 -4.98 -8.10 14.40
C LEU A 100 -4.18 -7.26 15.42
N VAL A 101 -3.81 -6.03 15.05
CA VAL A 101 -3.13 -5.09 15.96
C VAL A 101 -4.03 -4.69 17.12
N GLY A 102 -5.27 -4.28 16.85
CA GLY A 102 -6.24 -3.91 17.88
C GLY A 102 -6.58 -5.07 18.81
N GLY A 103 -6.74 -6.28 18.27
CA GLY A 103 -6.96 -7.49 19.08
C GLY A 103 -5.75 -7.88 19.93
N ALA A 104 -4.53 -7.60 19.47
CA ALA A 104 -3.32 -7.92 20.23
C ALA A 104 -2.98 -6.86 21.30
N LEU A 105 -3.10 -5.57 20.98
CA LEU A 105 -2.64 -4.47 21.85
C LEU A 105 -3.77 -3.83 22.67
N LEU A 106 -4.98 -3.83 22.15
CA LEU A 106 -6.12 -3.10 22.73
C LEU A 106 -7.28 -4.04 23.12
N GLN A 107 -7.11 -5.34 22.94
CA GLN A 107 -8.15 -6.37 23.18
C GLN A 107 -9.45 -6.09 22.42
N TRP A 108 -9.35 -5.47 21.24
CA TRP A 108 -10.50 -5.21 20.38
C TRP A 108 -11.02 -6.48 19.69
N PRO A 109 -12.30 -6.51 19.28
CA PRO A 109 -12.84 -7.60 18.49
C PRO A 109 -12.09 -7.74 17.16
N THR A 110 -11.75 -8.97 16.78
CA THR A 110 -11.13 -9.28 15.47
C THR A 110 -12.16 -9.59 14.37
N SER A 111 -13.44 -9.28 14.62
CA SER A 111 -14.57 -9.60 13.73
C SER A 111 -14.52 -8.91 12.36
N LEU A 112 -13.71 -7.84 12.22
CA LEU A 112 -13.49 -7.16 10.95
C LEU A 112 -12.41 -7.84 10.09
N ALA A 113 -11.58 -8.73 10.67
CA ALA A 113 -10.52 -9.41 9.94
C ALA A 113 -11.03 -10.25 8.75
N PRO A 114 -12.13 -11.04 8.86
CA PRO A 114 -12.67 -11.78 7.71
C PRO A 114 -13.09 -10.86 6.56
N VAL A 115 -13.75 -9.74 6.85
CA VAL A 115 -14.15 -8.74 5.84
C VAL A 115 -12.92 -8.13 5.17
N GLY A 116 -11.88 -7.83 5.95
CA GLY A 116 -10.59 -7.37 5.45
C GLY A 116 -9.95 -8.39 4.51
N GLY A 117 -9.87 -9.66 4.92
CA GLY A 117 -9.31 -10.76 4.12
C GLY A 117 -10.03 -10.95 2.79
N VAL A 118 -11.36 -10.95 2.77
CA VAL A 118 -12.15 -11.04 1.53
C VAL A 118 -11.89 -9.82 0.63
N SER A 119 -11.80 -8.63 1.21
CA SER A 119 -11.49 -7.41 0.44
C SER A 119 -10.10 -7.49 -0.21
N LEU A 120 -9.11 -8.03 0.49
CA LEU A 120 -7.77 -8.26 -0.05
C LEU A 120 -7.79 -9.26 -1.22
N MET A 121 -8.49 -10.40 -1.05
CA MET A 121 -8.64 -11.39 -2.12
C MET A 121 -9.28 -10.78 -3.37
N LEU A 122 -10.39 -10.05 -3.20
CA LEU A 122 -11.08 -9.37 -4.30
C LEU A 122 -10.19 -8.30 -4.95
N GLY A 123 -9.43 -7.53 -4.17
CA GLY A 123 -8.50 -6.53 -4.70
C GLY A 123 -7.46 -7.15 -5.63
N TRP A 124 -6.86 -8.26 -5.23
CA TRP A 124 -5.91 -9.00 -6.08
C TRP A 124 -6.56 -9.60 -7.32
N VAL A 125 -7.76 -10.18 -7.21
CA VAL A 125 -8.52 -10.70 -8.36
C VAL A 125 -8.81 -9.59 -9.36
N VAL A 126 -9.23 -8.41 -8.89
CA VAL A 126 -9.48 -7.24 -9.74
C VAL A 126 -8.21 -6.78 -10.47
N LEU A 127 -7.07 -6.72 -9.76
CA LEU A 127 -5.79 -6.39 -10.39
C LEU A 127 -5.37 -7.43 -11.43
N ALA A 128 -5.58 -8.72 -11.16
CA ALA A 128 -5.29 -9.82 -12.10
C ALA A 128 -6.15 -9.72 -13.36
N VAL A 129 -7.45 -9.48 -13.22
CA VAL A 129 -8.36 -9.25 -14.37
C VAL A 129 -7.97 -7.99 -15.13
N GLY A 130 -7.61 -6.92 -14.42
CA GLY A 130 -7.12 -5.67 -15.02
C GLY A 130 -5.83 -5.87 -15.83
N ALA A 131 -4.97 -6.80 -15.44
CA ALA A 131 -3.75 -7.13 -16.17
C ALA A 131 -4.01 -7.84 -17.52
N LEU A 132 -5.10 -8.61 -17.64
CA LEU A 132 -5.49 -9.27 -18.89
C LEU A 132 -6.23 -8.36 -19.85
N ARG A 133 -6.95 -7.37 -19.34
CA ARG A 133 -7.69 -6.37 -20.14
C ARG A 133 -6.77 -5.21 -20.57
N ARG A 134 -5.48 -5.47 -20.75
CA ARG A 134 -4.45 -4.44 -20.94
C ARG A 134 -4.52 -3.76 -22.29
#